data_AF-A0A524P3W2-F1
#
_entry.id   AF-A0A524P3W2-F1
#
_cell.length_a   1.000
_cell.length_b   1.000
_cell.length_c   1.000
_cell.angle_alpha   90.00
_cell.angle_beta   90.00
_cell.angle_gamma   90.00
#
_symmetry.space_group_name_H-M   'P 1'
#
loop_
_entity.id
_entity.type
_entity.pdbx_description
1 polymer ?
#
loop_
_entity_poly.entity_id
_entity_poly.type
_entity_poly.pdbx_seq_one_letter_code
_entity_poly.pdbx_strand_id
1 'polypeptide(L)'
;MTLSHALMLYLWVAWRFYDGAVFYPAGLADVGPFFARSWEQIVVHATPTWGTFAVYWTFLIIEGLMAAYLPGLKIKGLPIASRGGQRLVYRCNGISAWYITLAAVAVLHFTGIFPLQTIYDQFGAFMVTAVISANVVALAVYFGAKATGNAERMSGSFLYDFFMGAWLNPRVGPLDLKMWAEVRVSWLTLFLLTAGGAAHQYATYGTISTPMIFMVVAHFLYTNACMKGEECIPTTWDIFYEKWGWMLVFWNLAGVPFVYCFNSMYIASRPPFEHSVPYTVFCFALLFGAYYVWDTAQSQRNRFRMQLNGSYVKRKAFPQLPWGTLENP
;
A
#
# COMPACT_ATOMS: atom_id res chain seq x y z
N MET A 1 1.34 12.74 -14.07
CA MET A 1 0.03 12.12 -13.80
C MET A 1 -0.31 11.05 -14.82
N THR A 2 -0.45 11.38 -16.11
CA THR A 2 -0.78 10.41 -17.18
C THR A 2 0.18 9.23 -17.25
N LEU A 3 1.49 9.47 -17.13
CA LEU A 3 2.49 8.41 -17.15
C LEU A 3 2.28 7.35 -16.05
N SER A 4 1.88 7.75 -14.84
CA SER A 4 1.64 6.81 -13.74
C SER A 4 0.44 5.90 -14.03
N HIS A 5 -0.61 6.42 -14.68
CA HIS A 5 -1.75 5.62 -15.12
C HIS A 5 -1.34 4.63 -16.21
N ALA A 6 -0.64 5.13 -17.23
CA ALA A 6 -0.16 4.33 -18.34
C ALA A 6 0.79 3.23 -17.87
N LEU A 7 1.69 3.53 -16.92
CA LEU A 7 2.63 2.58 -16.37
C LEU A 7 1.92 1.42 -15.65
N MET A 8 0.92 1.70 -14.82
CA MET A 8 0.17 0.65 -14.12
C MET A 8 -0.57 -0.27 -15.09
N LEU A 9 -1.26 0.31 -16.07
CA LEU A 9 -1.96 -0.44 -17.10
C LEU A 9 -1.00 -1.26 -17.96
N TYR A 10 0.12 -0.66 -18.37
CA TYR A 10 1.16 -1.32 -19.15
C TYR A 10 1.72 -2.53 -18.41
N LEU A 11 2.15 -2.36 -17.15
CA LEU A 11 2.73 -3.44 -16.38
C LEU A 11 1.71 -4.56 -16.11
N TRP A 12 0.44 -4.20 -15.88
CA TRP A 12 -0.63 -5.20 -15.78
C TRP A 12 -0.82 -6.00 -17.07
N VAL A 13 -0.89 -5.32 -18.21
CA VAL A 13 -0.97 -5.99 -19.52
C VAL A 13 0.24 -6.90 -19.75
N ALA A 14 1.45 -6.44 -19.41
CA ALA A 14 2.68 -7.21 -19.56
C ALA A 14 2.61 -8.55 -18.81
N TRP A 15 2.34 -8.54 -17.50
CA TRP A 15 2.35 -9.78 -16.72
C TRP A 15 1.14 -10.67 -17.02
N ARG A 16 0.00 -10.09 -17.43
CA ARG A 16 -1.23 -10.84 -17.67
C ARG A 16 -1.30 -11.48 -19.06
N PHE A 17 -0.83 -10.80 -20.10
CA PHE A 17 -1.02 -11.22 -21.50
C PHE A 17 0.30 -11.50 -22.24
N TYR A 18 1.44 -11.08 -21.70
CA TYR A 18 2.75 -11.18 -22.36
C TYR A 18 3.79 -11.88 -21.49
N ASP A 19 3.37 -12.73 -20.55
CA ASP A 19 4.26 -13.49 -19.65
C ASP A 19 5.30 -12.62 -18.93
N GLY A 20 4.94 -11.38 -18.59
CA GLY A 20 5.81 -10.41 -17.93
C GLY A 20 6.89 -9.80 -18.83
N ALA A 21 6.92 -10.13 -20.11
CA ALA A 21 7.86 -9.54 -21.05
C ALA A 21 7.54 -8.06 -21.31
N VAL A 22 8.60 -7.29 -21.56
CA VAL A 22 8.46 -5.93 -22.11
C VAL A 22 7.92 -6.08 -23.52
N PHE A 23 6.70 -5.61 -23.74
CA PHE A 23 6.04 -5.64 -25.03
C PHE A 23 6.02 -4.23 -25.65
N TYR A 24 6.32 -4.14 -26.94
CA TYR A 24 6.47 -2.90 -27.68
C TYR A 24 6.01 -3.09 -29.14
N PRO A 25 5.69 -2.01 -29.88
CA PRO A 25 5.31 -2.12 -31.28
C PRO A 25 6.41 -2.77 -32.13
N ALA A 26 6.05 -3.68 -33.03
CA ALA A 26 7.01 -4.35 -33.92
C ALA A 26 7.66 -3.42 -34.97
N GLY A 27 7.15 -2.20 -35.11
CA GLY A 27 7.65 -1.17 -36.01
C GLY A 27 6.71 0.04 -36.05
N LEU A 28 7.03 1.06 -36.85
CA LEU A 28 6.23 2.29 -36.94
C LEU A 28 4.77 2.02 -37.37
N ALA A 29 4.56 1.08 -38.29
CA ALA A 29 3.23 0.68 -38.73
C ALA A 29 2.40 -0.02 -37.63
N ASP A 30 3.06 -0.62 -36.63
CA ASP A 30 2.40 -1.32 -35.52
C ASP A 30 2.05 -0.38 -34.36
N VAL A 31 2.46 0.89 -34.38
CA VAL A 31 2.22 1.82 -33.26
C VAL A 31 0.72 1.98 -32.98
N GLY A 32 -0.08 2.27 -34.02
CA GLY A 32 -1.54 2.39 -33.88
C GLY A 32 -2.20 1.08 -33.43
N PRO A 33 -1.98 -0.04 -34.15
CA PRO A 33 -2.49 -1.36 -33.76
C PRO A 33 -2.07 -1.79 -32.35
N PHE A 34 -0.83 -1.52 -31.94
CA PHE A 34 -0.34 -1.82 -30.59
C PHE A 34 -1.20 -1.18 -29.51
N PHE A 35 -1.50 0.12 -29.64
CA PHE A 35 -2.36 0.81 -28.69
C PHE A 35 -3.80 0.30 -28.74
N ALA A 36 -4.32 -0.03 -29.94
CA ALA A 36 -5.66 -0.59 -30.08
C ALA A 36 -5.81 -1.95 -29.37
N ARG A 37 -4.87 -2.88 -29.59
CA ARG A 37 -4.84 -4.21 -28.93
C ARG A 37 -4.74 -4.08 -27.42
N SER A 38 -3.85 -3.21 -26.94
CA SER A 38 -3.65 -2.98 -25.51
C SER A 38 -4.91 -2.37 -24.87
N TRP A 39 -5.55 -1.43 -25.58
CA TRP A 39 -6.79 -0.81 -25.12
C TRP A 39 -7.95 -1.81 -25.06
N GLU A 40 -8.08 -2.67 -26.06
CA GLU A 40 -9.08 -3.74 -26.07
C GLU A 40 -8.90 -4.68 -24.86
N GLN A 41 -7.67 -5.12 -24.59
CA GLN A 41 -7.37 -5.95 -23.40
C GLN A 41 -7.76 -5.25 -22.09
N ILE A 42 -7.51 -3.94 -21.98
CA ILE A 42 -7.89 -3.13 -20.81
C ILE A 42 -9.41 -3.05 -20.67
N VAL A 43 -10.13 -2.74 -21.75
CA VAL A 43 -11.59 -2.61 -21.70
C VAL A 43 -12.25 -3.95 -21.38
N VAL A 44 -11.77 -5.05 -21.96
CA VAL A 44 -12.39 -6.37 -21.74
C VAL A 44 -12.09 -6.90 -20.34
N HIS A 45 -10.87 -6.75 -19.83
CA HIS A 45 -10.43 -7.45 -18.62
C HIS A 45 -10.18 -6.56 -17.39
N ALA A 46 -10.15 -5.24 -17.55
CA ALA A 46 -9.94 -4.29 -16.45
C ALA A 46 -11.08 -3.28 -16.26
N THR A 47 -12.20 -3.41 -16.98
CA THR A 47 -13.36 -2.55 -16.73
C THR A 47 -13.86 -2.75 -15.29
N PRO A 48 -13.91 -1.66 -14.49
CA PRO A 48 -14.37 -1.76 -13.11
C PRO A 48 -15.87 -2.06 -13.09
N THR A 49 -16.30 -2.82 -12.08
CA THR A 49 -17.72 -3.12 -11.86
C THR A 49 -18.20 -2.46 -10.57
N TRP A 50 -19.51 -2.31 -10.41
CA TRP A 50 -20.06 -1.87 -9.12
C TRP A 50 -19.65 -2.79 -7.96
N GLY A 51 -19.44 -4.09 -8.23
CA GLY A 51 -18.91 -5.04 -7.26
C GLY A 51 -17.48 -4.71 -6.81
N THR A 52 -16.57 -4.41 -7.75
CA THR A 52 -15.19 -4.05 -7.38
C THR A 52 -15.14 -2.72 -6.65
N PHE A 53 -15.96 -1.74 -7.03
CA PHE A 53 -16.14 -0.50 -6.27
C PHE A 53 -16.63 -0.76 -4.86
N ALA A 54 -17.68 -1.56 -4.70
CA ALA A 54 -18.26 -1.87 -3.40
C ALA A 54 -17.25 -2.55 -2.48
N VAL A 55 -16.54 -3.58 -2.96
CA VAL A 55 -15.53 -4.31 -2.17
C VAL A 55 -14.37 -3.38 -1.80
N TYR A 56 -13.83 -2.65 -2.77
CA TYR A 56 -12.69 -1.76 -2.52
C TYR A 56 -13.04 -0.65 -1.52
N TRP A 57 -14.16 0.04 -1.70
CA TRP A 57 -14.58 1.10 -0.78
C TRP A 57 -15.03 0.58 0.59
N THR A 58 -15.64 -0.61 0.65
CA THR A 58 -15.95 -1.25 1.93
C THR A 58 -14.67 -1.50 2.72
N PHE A 59 -13.63 -2.04 2.07
CA PHE A 59 -12.32 -2.20 2.69
C PHE A 59 -11.74 -0.86 3.16
N LEU A 60 -11.71 0.16 2.29
CA LEU A 60 -11.22 1.50 2.64
C LEU A 60 -11.94 2.10 3.86
N ILE A 61 -13.28 2.01 3.89
CA ILE A 61 -14.11 2.56 4.96
C ILE A 61 -13.87 1.79 6.26
N ILE A 62 -13.84 0.45 6.23
CA ILE A 62 -13.58 -0.37 7.42
C ILE A 62 -12.20 -0.04 8.02
N GLU A 63 -11.16 0.04 7.18
CA GLU A 63 -9.82 0.44 7.62
C GLU A 63 -9.80 1.86 8.18
N GLY A 64 -10.55 2.78 7.57
CA GLY A 64 -10.71 4.15 8.05
C GLY A 64 -11.40 4.22 9.42
N LEU A 65 -12.46 3.44 9.61
CA LEU A 65 -13.17 3.32 10.89
C LEU A 65 -12.27 2.71 11.96
N MET A 66 -11.52 1.66 11.64
CA MET A 66 -10.57 1.05 12.57
C MET A 66 -9.47 2.04 12.96
N ALA A 67 -8.86 2.74 11.99
CA ALA A 67 -7.87 3.78 12.24
C ALA A 67 -8.44 4.90 13.13
N ALA A 68 -9.68 5.32 12.86
CA ALA A 68 -10.37 6.35 13.62
C ALA A 68 -10.69 5.94 15.05
N TYR A 69 -11.14 4.71 15.31
CA TYR A 69 -11.84 4.38 16.55
C TYR A 69 -11.20 3.28 17.40
N LEU A 70 -10.39 2.38 16.83
CA LEU A 70 -9.78 1.33 17.64
C LEU A 70 -8.85 1.92 18.72
N PRO A 71 -8.78 1.31 19.92
CA PRO A 71 -7.83 1.71 20.94
C PRO A 71 -6.40 1.63 20.41
N GLY A 72 -5.61 2.67 20.65
CA GLY A 72 -4.25 2.78 20.13
C GLY A 72 -3.42 3.81 20.86
N LEU A 73 -2.11 3.72 20.67
CA LEU A 73 -1.16 4.67 21.23
C LEU A 73 -1.37 6.04 20.59
N LYS A 74 -1.37 7.11 21.39
CA LYS A 74 -1.46 8.48 20.86
C LYS A 74 -0.06 9.09 20.80
N ILE A 75 0.38 9.44 19.61
CA ILE A 75 1.70 10.03 19.35
C ILE A 75 1.53 11.44 18.80
N LYS A 76 2.39 12.35 19.25
CA LYS A 76 2.50 13.69 18.67
C LYS A 76 3.47 13.63 17.49
N GLY A 77 3.05 14.13 16.33
CA GLY A 77 3.93 14.33 15.19
C GLY A 77 4.94 15.45 15.43
N LEU A 78 5.76 15.72 14.42
CA LEU A 78 6.71 16.83 14.42
C LEU A 78 5.99 18.20 14.39
N PRO A 79 6.62 19.27 14.90
CA PRO A 79 6.06 20.61 14.84
C PRO A 79 5.93 21.10 13.39
N ILE A 80 4.74 21.55 13.02
CA ILE A 80 4.43 22.04 11.68
C ILE A 80 4.79 23.53 11.59
N ALA A 81 5.87 23.85 10.86
CA ALA A 81 6.37 25.22 10.74
C ALA A 81 5.34 26.19 10.15
N SER A 82 4.57 25.76 9.13
CA SER A 82 3.51 26.56 8.51
C SER A 82 2.34 26.89 9.46
N ARG A 83 2.27 26.23 10.62
CA ARG A 83 1.22 26.39 11.64
C ARG A 83 1.78 26.81 12.99
N GLY A 84 2.86 27.59 13.00
CA GLY A 84 3.46 28.11 14.24
C GLY A 84 3.98 27.02 15.18
N GLY A 85 4.40 25.86 14.67
CA GLY A 85 4.92 24.75 15.46
C GLY A 85 3.84 23.85 16.08
N GLN A 86 2.58 23.97 15.64
CA GLN A 86 1.50 23.06 16.06
C GLN A 86 1.91 21.59 15.86
N ARG A 87 1.65 20.75 16.86
CA ARG A 87 1.87 19.31 16.80
C ARG A 87 0.54 18.56 16.77
N LEU A 88 0.30 17.82 15.68
CA LEU A 88 -0.89 17.00 15.55
C LEU A 88 -0.74 15.69 16.33
N VAL A 89 -1.85 15.21 16.88
CA VAL A 89 -1.93 13.92 17.55
C VAL A 89 -2.43 12.87 16.56
N TYR A 90 -1.76 11.73 16.54
CA TYR A 90 -2.05 10.57 15.71
C TYR A 90 -2.36 9.38 16.61
N ARG A 91 -3.39 8.60 16.25
CA ARG A 91 -3.78 7.37 16.92
C ARG A 91 -3.16 6.19 16.16
N CYS A 92 -2.26 5.48 16.81
CA CYS A 92 -1.51 4.36 16.27
C CYS A 92 -2.07 3.04 16.81
N ASN A 93 -2.96 2.42 16.04
CA ASN A 93 -3.66 1.16 16.34
C ASN A 93 -3.44 0.07 15.27
N GLY A 94 -2.36 0.19 14.50
CA GLY A 94 -2.16 -0.60 13.28
C GLY A 94 -2.03 -2.08 13.48
N ILE A 95 -1.34 -2.51 14.54
CA ILE A 95 -1.30 -3.93 14.91
C ILE A 95 -2.71 -4.48 15.15
N SER A 96 -3.55 -3.78 15.91
CA SER A 96 -4.91 -4.24 16.19
C SER A 96 -5.74 -4.33 14.92
N ALA A 97 -5.74 -3.26 14.10
CA ALA A 97 -6.43 -3.24 12.82
C ALA A 97 -5.94 -4.39 11.92
N TRP A 98 -4.63 -4.57 11.80
CA TRP A 98 -4.02 -5.59 10.95
C TRP A 98 -4.48 -7.00 11.27
N TYR A 99 -4.40 -7.42 12.53
CA TYR A 99 -4.81 -8.77 12.91
C TYR A 99 -6.33 -8.97 12.86
N ILE A 100 -7.13 -7.91 13.10
CA ILE A 100 -8.58 -7.96 12.89
C ILE A 100 -8.88 -8.17 11.40
N THR A 101 -8.20 -7.45 10.50
CA THR A 101 -8.37 -7.58 9.05
C THR A 101 -7.96 -8.98 8.58
N LEU A 102 -6.84 -9.52 9.07
CA LEU A 102 -6.43 -10.89 8.75
C LEU A 102 -7.46 -11.93 9.20
N ALA A 103 -7.99 -11.79 10.43
CA ALA A 103 -9.02 -12.68 10.94
C ALA A 103 -10.31 -12.58 10.12
N ALA A 104 -10.76 -11.36 9.80
CA ALA A 104 -11.95 -11.13 8.98
C ALA A 104 -11.80 -11.72 7.58
N VAL A 105 -10.66 -11.50 6.93
CA VAL A 105 -10.35 -12.03 5.60
C VAL A 105 -10.29 -13.56 5.62
N ALA A 106 -9.68 -14.17 6.65
CA ALA A 106 -9.66 -15.62 6.81
C ALA A 106 -11.07 -16.19 6.95
N VAL A 107 -11.91 -15.58 7.79
CA VAL A 107 -13.32 -15.98 7.93
C VAL A 107 -14.06 -15.89 6.60
N LEU A 108 -13.93 -14.76 5.89
CA LEU A 108 -14.57 -14.56 4.60
C LEU A 108 -14.14 -15.60 3.54
N HIS A 109 -12.86 -15.96 3.54
CA HIS A 109 -12.32 -16.97 2.62
C HIS A 109 -12.82 -18.37 2.94
N PHE A 110 -12.68 -18.83 4.19
CA PHE A 110 -13.01 -20.21 4.58
C PHE A 110 -14.50 -20.48 4.69
N THR A 111 -15.33 -19.44 4.90
CA THR A 111 -16.79 -19.57 4.81
C THR A 111 -17.31 -19.51 3.37
N GLY A 112 -16.45 -19.17 2.39
CA GLY A 112 -16.82 -19.03 0.99
C GLY A 112 -17.59 -17.75 0.65
N ILE A 113 -17.79 -16.84 1.62
CA ILE A 113 -18.49 -15.56 1.40
C ILE A 113 -17.70 -14.68 0.43
N PHE A 114 -16.38 -14.63 0.59
CA PHE A 114 -15.50 -13.91 -0.33
C PHE A 114 -14.20 -14.70 -0.53
N PRO A 115 -14.13 -15.52 -1.59
CA PRO A 115 -12.92 -16.28 -1.90
C PRO A 115 -11.78 -15.33 -2.31
N LEU A 116 -10.63 -15.46 -1.65
CA LEU A 116 -9.48 -14.55 -1.88
C LEU A 116 -8.98 -14.54 -3.32
N GLN A 117 -9.11 -15.65 -4.05
CA GLN A 117 -8.74 -15.70 -5.47
C GLN A 117 -9.50 -14.69 -6.34
N THR A 118 -10.69 -14.24 -5.92
CA THR A 118 -11.45 -13.19 -6.62
C THR A 118 -10.65 -11.90 -6.79
N ILE A 119 -9.76 -11.58 -5.84
CA ILE A 119 -8.87 -10.41 -5.94
C ILE A 119 -7.92 -10.54 -7.13
N TYR A 120 -7.37 -11.74 -7.35
CA TYR A 120 -6.50 -12.02 -8.49
C TYR A 120 -7.29 -12.10 -9.80
N ASP A 121 -8.42 -12.81 -9.79
CA ASP A 121 -9.24 -13.01 -10.99
C ASP A 121 -9.78 -11.68 -11.55
N GLN A 122 -10.09 -10.73 -10.66
CA GLN A 122 -10.56 -9.38 -11.00
C GLN A 122 -9.50 -8.29 -10.80
N PHE A 123 -8.21 -8.65 -10.82
CA PHE A 123 -7.11 -7.72 -10.54
C PHE A 123 -7.21 -6.42 -11.35
N GLY A 124 -7.44 -6.53 -12.66
CA GLY A 124 -7.52 -5.38 -13.56
C GLY A 124 -8.64 -4.42 -13.15
N ALA A 125 -9.82 -4.96 -12.83
CA ALA A 125 -10.97 -4.19 -12.40
C ALA A 125 -10.74 -3.52 -11.03
N PHE A 126 -10.10 -4.21 -10.08
CA PHE A 126 -9.69 -3.59 -8.81
C PHE A 126 -8.65 -2.49 -8.99
N MET A 127 -7.66 -2.70 -9.87
CA MET A 127 -6.63 -1.71 -10.17
C MET A 127 -7.25 -0.44 -10.76
N VAL A 128 -8.13 -0.56 -11.76
CA VAL A 128 -8.81 0.59 -12.37
C VAL A 128 -9.76 1.26 -11.36
N THR A 129 -10.46 0.48 -10.54
CA THR A 129 -11.27 1.00 -9.41
C THR A 129 -10.43 1.86 -8.47
N ALA A 130 -9.23 1.39 -8.08
CA ALA A 130 -8.32 2.12 -7.21
C ALA A 130 -7.79 3.39 -7.86
N VAL A 131 -7.43 3.32 -9.15
CA VAL A 131 -6.99 4.49 -9.94
C VAL A 131 -8.08 5.56 -10.04
N ILE A 132 -9.31 5.19 -10.38
CA ILE A 132 -10.44 6.13 -10.44
C ILE A 132 -10.69 6.72 -9.05
N SER A 133 -10.72 5.89 -8.01
CA SER A 133 -10.94 6.33 -6.63
C SER A 133 -9.86 7.31 -6.18
N ALA A 134 -8.59 7.08 -6.53
CA ALA A 134 -7.50 7.97 -6.19
C ALA A 134 -7.62 9.35 -6.86
N ASN A 135 -8.00 9.38 -8.14
CA ASN A 135 -8.26 10.64 -8.84
C ASN A 135 -9.41 11.42 -8.20
N VAL A 136 -10.52 10.74 -7.88
CA VAL A 136 -11.68 11.35 -7.24
C VAL A 136 -11.32 11.89 -5.85
N VAL A 137 -10.60 11.11 -5.03
CA VAL A 137 -10.14 11.55 -3.70
C VAL A 137 -9.19 12.73 -3.81
N ALA A 138 -8.25 12.72 -4.76
CA ALA A 138 -7.32 13.84 -4.95
C ALA A 138 -8.05 15.14 -5.33
N LEU A 139 -9.05 15.06 -6.21
CA LEU A 139 -9.90 16.20 -6.56
C LEU A 139 -10.70 16.68 -5.35
N ALA A 140 -11.34 15.77 -4.61
CA ALA A 140 -12.13 16.10 -3.43
C ALA A 140 -11.27 16.79 -2.35
N VAL A 141 -10.06 16.29 -2.09
CA VAL A 141 -9.14 16.89 -1.11
C VAL A 141 -8.65 18.25 -1.58
N TYR A 142 -8.30 18.40 -2.87
CA TYR A 142 -7.82 19.66 -3.43
C TYR A 142 -8.88 20.78 -3.31
N PHE A 143 -10.10 20.52 -3.78
CA PHE A 143 -11.19 21.50 -3.70
C PHE A 143 -11.70 21.67 -2.27
N GLY A 144 -11.74 20.59 -1.47
CA GLY A 144 -12.07 20.65 -0.05
C GLY A 144 -11.14 21.55 0.75
N ALA A 145 -9.84 21.52 0.46
CA ALA A 145 -8.86 22.41 1.08
C ALA A 145 -9.17 23.89 0.79
N LYS A 146 -9.54 24.22 -0.46
CA LYS A 146 -9.91 25.58 -0.85
C LYS A 146 -11.22 26.03 -0.21
N ALA A 147 -12.24 25.17 -0.25
CA ALA A 147 -13.56 25.48 0.30
C ALA A 147 -13.54 25.68 1.82
N THR A 148 -12.64 24.99 2.53
CA THR A 148 -12.52 25.07 4.00
C THR A 148 -11.43 26.01 4.50
N GLY A 149 -10.74 26.73 3.60
CA GLY A 149 -9.64 27.63 3.97
C GLY A 149 -8.38 26.93 4.52
N ASN A 150 -8.24 25.62 4.29
CA ASN A 150 -7.10 24.81 4.73
C ASN A 150 -5.96 24.73 3.70
N ALA A 151 -6.09 25.41 2.57
CA ALA A 151 -5.06 25.46 1.55
C ALA A 151 -3.79 26.16 2.07
N GLU A 152 -2.65 25.48 2.03
CA GLU A 152 -1.38 26.01 2.53
C GLU A 152 -0.23 25.83 1.51
N ARG A 153 0.75 26.75 1.56
CA ARG A 153 1.96 26.75 0.71
C ARG A 153 1.64 26.61 -0.80
N MET A 154 0.68 27.38 -1.30
CA MET A 154 0.23 27.30 -2.70
C MET A 154 1.19 28.07 -3.62
N SER A 155 1.50 27.52 -4.79
CA SER A 155 2.37 28.15 -5.79
C SER A 155 1.61 29.08 -6.73
N GLY A 156 0.29 28.92 -6.84
CA GLY A 156 -0.55 29.63 -7.82
C GLY A 156 -0.71 28.88 -9.14
N SER A 157 0.11 27.85 -9.41
CA SER A 157 -0.05 26.97 -10.57
C SER A 157 -0.97 25.80 -10.23
N PHE A 158 -2.15 25.74 -10.88
CA PHE A 158 -3.14 24.69 -10.63
C PHE A 158 -2.56 23.28 -10.78
N LEU A 159 -1.85 23.00 -11.87
CA LEU A 159 -1.32 21.66 -12.14
C LEU A 159 -0.29 21.23 -11.09
N TYR A 160 0.59 22.14 -10.68
CA TYR A 160 1.59 21.86 -9.65
C TYR A 160 0.93 21.68 -8.28
N ASP A 161 0.02 22.59 -7.91
CA ASP A 161 -0.66 22.56 -6.62
C ASP A 161 -1.62 21.37 -6.50
N PHE A 162 -2.20 20.89 -7.60
CA PHE A 162 -2.99 19.66 -7.62
C PHE A 162 -2.09 18.44 -7.42
N PHE A 163 -0.94 18.41 -8.10
CA PHE A 163 0.03 17.32 -8.01
C PHE A 163 0.64 17.19 -6.61
N MET A 164 1.18 18.29 -6.08
CA MET A 164 1.81 18.36 -4.76
C MET A 164 0.80 18.43 -3.61
N GLY A 165 -0.38 19.01 -3.87
CA GLY A 165 -1.49 19.10 -2.93
C GLY A 165 -1.72 20.49 -2.36
N ALA A 166 -2.94 20.70 -1.87
CA ALA A 166 -3.35 21.94 -1.21
C ALA A 166 -3.42 21.79 0.32
N TRP A 167 -3.69 20.59 0.83
CA TRP A 167 -3.90 20.33 2.26
C TRP A 167 -2.75 19.47 2.82
N LEU A 168 -2.10 19.92 3.89
CA LEU A 168 -1.04 19.13 4.53
C LEU A 168 -1.57 17.86 5.20
N ASN A 169 -2.48 18.01 6.17
CA ASN A 169 -3.07 16.90 6.92
C ASN A 169 -4.60 16.98 6.89
N PRO A 170 -5.26 16.52 5.81
CA PRO A 170 -6.71 16.46 5.75
C PRO A 170 -7.27 15.46 6.76
N ARG A 171 -8.31 15.89 7.50
CA ARG A 171 -8.91 15.11 8.58
C ARG A 171 -10.43 15.05 8.48
N VAL A 172 -10.98 13.89 8.81
CA VAL A 172 -12.42 13.67 9.00
C VAL A 172 -12.62 13.18 10.43
N GLY A 173 -13.07 14.05 11.32
CA GLY A 173 -13.10 13.76 12.75
C GLY A 173 -11.70 13.40 13.28
N PRO A 174 -11.52 12.25 13.97
CA PRO A 174 -10.22 11.82 14.48
C PRO A 174 -9.31 11.17 13.42
N LEU A 175 -9.84 10.87 12.22
CA LEU A 175 -9.09 10.20 11.16
C LEU A 175 -8.21 11.20 10.41
N ASP A 176 -6.92 10.90 10.35
CA ASP A 176 -5.98 11.59 9.47
C ASP A 176 -5.88 10.81 8.15
N LEU A 177 -6.36 11.41 7.06
CA LEU A 177 -6.51 10.69 5.78
C LEU A 177 -5.16 10.32 5.17
N LYS A 178 -4.13 11.14 5.42
CA LYS A 178 -2.79 10.89 4.92
C LYS A 178 -2.18 9.67 5.59
N MET A 179 -2.18 9.67 6.92
CA MET A 179 -1.71 8.55 7.73
C MET A 179 -2.48 7.24 7.42
N TRP A 180 -3.80 7.33 7.28
CA TRP A 180 -4.65 6.21 6.91
C TRP A 180 -4.28 5.63 5.54
N ALA A 181 -4.17 6.47 4.50
CA ALA A 181 -3.83 5.98 3.17
C ALA A 181 -2.41 5.42 3.08
N GLU A 182 -1.44 6.07 3.73
CA GLU A 182 -0.03 5.65 3.74
C GLU A 182 0.16 4.28 4.38
N VAL A 183 -0.51 4.05 5.51
CA VAL A 183 -0.26 2.85 6.31
C VAL A 183 -1.31 1.78 6.05
N ARG A 184 -2.59 2.12 6.26
CA ARG A 184 -3.69 1.14 6.25
C ARG A 184 -4.11 0.73 4.86
N VAL A 185 -4.12 1.64 3.90
CA VAL A 185 -4.56 1.29 2.55
C VAL A 185 -3.44 0.62 1.78
N SER A 186 -2.30 1.29 1.65
CA SER A 186 -1.20 0.86 0.78
C SER A 186 -0.72 -0.56 1.10
N TRP A 187 -0.32 -0.80 2.34
CA TRP A 187 0.39 -2.03 2.72
C TRP A 187 -0.54 -3.21 2.97
N LEU A 188 -1.76 -2.97 3.45
CA LEU A 188 -2.75 -4.07 3.57
C LEU A 188 -3.21 -4.50 2.19
N THR A 189 -3.50 -3.56 1.28
CA THR A 189 -3.90 -3.90 -0.09
C THR A 189 -2.79 -4.71 -0.78
N LEU A 190 -1.52 -4.31 -0.64
CA LEU A 190 -0.38 -5.07 -1.17
C LEU A 190 -0.38 -6.53 -0.69
N PHE A 191 -0.55 -6.74 0.62
CA PHE A 191 -0.60 -8.09 1.16
C PHE A 191 -1.82 -8.86 0.67
N LEU A 192 -3.00 -8.24 0.63
CA LEU A 192 -4.24 -8.89 0.17
C LEU A 192 -4.17 -9.26 -1.32
N LEU A 193 -3.54 -8.45 -2.16
CA LEU A 193 -3.25 -8.80 -3.55
C LEU A 193 -2.35 -10.06 -3.62
N THR A 194 -1.31 -10.10 -2.80
CA THR A 194 -0.37 -11.24 -2.74
C THR A 194 -1.06 -12.51 -2.24
N ALA A 195 -1.86 -12.41 -1.18
CA ALA A 195 -2.65 -13.50 -0.65
C ALA A 195 -3.71 -13.97 -1.67
N GLY A 196 -4.33 -13.05 -2.41
CA GLY A 196 -5.24 -13.38 -3.51
C GLY A 196 -4.57 -14.16 -4.63
N GLY A 197 -3.34 -13.79 -5.01
CA GLY A 197 -2.55 -14.58 -5.95
C GLY A 197 -2.23 -15.98 -5.43
N ALA A 198 -1.92 -16.12 -4.13
CA ALA A 198 -1.60 -17.41 -3.53
C ALA A 198 -2.84 -18.31 -3.45
N ALA A 199 -3.98 -17.73 -3.10
CA ALA A 199 -5.27 -18.39 -3.12
C ALA A 199 -5.65 -18.83 -4.55
N HIS A 200 -5.38 -18.01 -5.58
CA HIS A 200 -5.60 -18.39 -6.98
C HIS A 200 -4.72 -19.58 -7.38
N GLN A 201 -3.44 -19.58 -7.02
CA GLN A 201 -2.53 -20.69 -7.33
C GLN A 201 -3.01 -21.99 -6.65
N TYR A 202 -3.42 -21.92 -5.38
CA TYR A 202 -3.97 -23.07 -4.68
C TYR A 202 -5.29 -23.57 -5.29
N ALA A 203 -6.21 -22.65 -5.62
CA ALA A 203 -7.49 -23.02 -6.23
C ALA A 203 -7.34 -23.66 -7.62
N THR A 204 -6.32 -23.24 -8.39
CA THR A 204 -6.09 -23.72 -9.75
C THR A 204 -5.29 -25.03 -9.78
N TYR A 205 -4.27 -25.17 -8.92
CA TYR A 205 -3.29 -26.25 -9.00
C TYR A 205 -3.27 -27.18 -7.77
N GLY A 206 -4.05 -26.88 -6.72
CA GLY A 206 -4.07 -27.63 -5.47
C GLY A 206 -2.81 -27.47 -4.60
N THR A 207 -1.89 -26.59 -5.00
CA THR A 207 -0.61 -26.35 -4.30
C THR A 207 -0.18 -24.89 -4.43
N ILE A 208 0.67 -24.44 -3.51
CA ILE A 208 1.29 -23.11 -3.53
C ILE A 208 2.79 -23.32 -3.66
N SER A 209 3.42 -22.71 -4.67
CA SER A 209 4.84 -22.88 -4.94
C SER A 209 5.71 -22.17 -3.90
N THR A 210 6.95 -22.63 -3.70
CA THR A 210 7.87 -21.98 -2.74
C THR A 210 8.17 -20.52 -3.07
N PRO A 211 8.35 -20.10 -4.34
CA PRO A 211 8.45 -18.67 -4.70
C PRO A 211 7.22 -17.86 -4.27
N MET A 212 6.03 -18.45 -4.33
CA MET A 212 4.82 -17.77 -3.90
C MET A 212 4.75 -17.63 -2.38
N ILE A 213 5.12 -18.68 -1.64
CA ILE A 213 5.28 -18.63 -0.18
C ILE A 213 6.29 -17.56 0.21
N PHE A 214 7.43 -17.46 -0.50
CA PHE A 214 8.42 -16.41 -0.29
C PHE A 214 7.80 -15.01 -0.40
N MET A 215 7.01 -14.75 -1.44
CA MET A 215 6.34 -13.45 -1.60
C MET A 215 5.30 -13.17 -0.51
N VAL A 216 4.52 -14.18 -0.11
CA VAL A 216 3.57 -14.05 1.01
C VAL A 216 4.30 -13.68 2.30
N VAL A 217 5.41 -14.35 2.61
CA VAL A 217 6.24 -14.05 3.78
C VAL A 217 6.86 -12.66 3.68
N ALA A 218 7.45 -12.29 2.54
CA ALA A 218 8.09 -10.99 2.35
C ALA A 218 7.10 -9.84 2.53
N HIS A 219 5.94 -9.88 1.86
CA HIS A 219 4.92 -8.84 1.99
C HIS A 219 4.26 -8.87 3.38
N PHE A 220 4.08 -10.03 4.01
CA PHE A 220 3.62 -10.10 5.39
C PHE A 220 4.58 -9.40 6.35
N LEU A 221 5.88 -9.72 6.29
CA LEU A 221 6.91 -9.13 7.16
C LEU A 221 6.94 -7.61 7.00
N TYR A 222 6.89 -7.12 5.76
CA TYR A 222 6.92 -5.69 5.48
C TYR A 222 5.66 -4.99 6.01
N THR A 223 4.47 -5.46 5.62
CA THR A 223 3.19 -4.88 6.07
C THR A 223 3.09 -4.90 7.60
N ASN A 224 3.43 -6.03 8.22
CA ASN A 224 3.42 -6.16 9.68
C ASN A 224 4.41 -5.20 10.36
N ALA A 225 5.60 -4.98 9.79
CA ALA A 225 6.56 -4.02 10.32
C ALA A 225 6.05 -2.57 10.26
N CYS A 226 5.36 -2.18 9.18
CA CYS A 226 4.70 -0.87 9.10
C CYS A 226 3.63 -0.69 10.20
N MET A 227 2.85 -1.73 10.48
CA MET A 227 1.82 -1.71 11.54
C MET A 227 2.44 -1.67 12.94
N LYS A 228 3.52 -2.43 13.13
CA LYS A 228 4.31 -2.49 14.35
C LYS A 228 4.95 -1.15 14.67
N GLY A 229 5.59 -0.54 13.69
CA GLY A 229 6.34 0.72 13.82
C GLY A 229 5.52 1.96 13.51
N GLU A 230 4.20 1.86 13.52
CA GLU A 230 3.30 2.94 13.12
C GLU A 230 3.53 4.25 13.89
N GLU A 231 3.91 4.18 15.16
CA GLU A 231 4.26 5.34 15.98
C GLU A 231 5.45 6.16 15.45
N CYS A 232 6.28 5.57 14.59
CA CYS A 232 7.43 6.24 13.99
C CYS A 232 7.03 7.08 12.77
N ILE A 233 5.90 6.76 12.15
CA ILE A 233 5.46 7.34 10.87
C ILE A 233 5.05 8.81 10.98
N PRO A 234 4.41 9.30 12.08
CA PRO A 234 4.13 10.73 12.25
C PRO A 234 5.34 11.68 12.18
N THR A 235 6.56 11.14 12.18
CA THR A 235 7.81 11.90 12.05
C THR A 235 8.43 11.84 10.66
N THR A 236 7.81 11.13 9.72
CA THR A 236 8.29 11.02 8.33
C THR A 236 7.96 12.28 7.53
N TRP A 237 8.80 12.56 6.54
CA TRP A 237 8.65 13.72 5.64
C TRP A 237 7.25 13.80 5.03
N ASP A 238 6.71 12.66 4.62
CA ASP A 238 5.39 12.56 4.05
C ASP A 238 4.35 13.10 5.04
N ILE A 239 4.34 12.68 6.30
CA ILE A 239 3.33 13.15 7.25
C ILE A 239 3.49 14.63 7.64
N PHE A 240 4.70 15.10 7.98
CA PHE A 240 4.85 16.43 8.58
C PHE A 240 5.10 17.57 7.58
N TYR A 241 5.63 17.28 6.39
CA TYR A 241 6.07 18.31 5.44
C TYR A 241 5.36 18.24 4.10
N GLU A 242 5.21 17.06 3.51
CA GLU A 242 4.63 16.96 2.17
C GLU A 242 3.12 17.22 2.20
N LYS A 243 2.54 17.89 1.19
CA LYS A 243 1.07 18.05 1.15
C LYS A 243 0.42 16.78 0.60
N TRP A 244 -0.82 16.48 0.98
CA TRP A 244 -1.53 15.30 0.45
C TRP A 244 -2.20 15.62 -0.88
N GLY A 245 -1.38 15.76 -1.93
CA GLY A 245 -1.81 15.99 -3.30
C GLY A 245 -2.02 14.72 -4.11
N TRP A 246 -2.34 14.90 -5.39
CA TRP A 246 -2.56 13.79 -6.32
C TRP A 246 -1.41 12.78 -6.30
N MET A 247 -0.16 13.23 -6.20
CA MET A 247 1.00 12.33 -6.15
C MET A 247 0.87 11.30 -5.02
N LEU A 248 0.73 11.76 -3.77
CA LEU A 248 0.63 10.87 -2.63
C LEU A 248 -0.72 10.14 -2.60
N VAL A 249 -1.83 10.79 -2.95
CA VAL A 249 -3.13 10.11 -3.00
C VAL A 249 -3.11 8.94 -3.99
N PHE A 250 -2.55 9.16 -5.19
CA PHE A 250 -2.43 8.14 -6.23
C PHE A 250 -1.54 6.98 -5.80
N TRP A 251 -0.34 7.27 -5.28
CA TRP A 251 0.58 6.23 -4.84
C TRP A 251 0.06 5.45 -3.64
N ASN A 252 -0.63 6.09 -2.70
CA ASN A 252 -1.12 5.41 -1.50
C ASN A 252 -2.35 4.54 -1.78
N LEU A 253 -3.26 4.98 -2.66
CA LEU A 253 -4.49 4.23 -2.96
C LEU A 253 -4.31 3.21 -4.09
N ALA A 254 -3.45 3.49 -5.07
CA ALA A 254 -3.31 2.67 -6.27
C ALA A 254 -1.86 2.25 -6.54
N GLY A 255 -0.94 3.20 -6.63
CA GLY A 255 0.41 2.95 -7.12
C GLY A 255 1.19 1.90 -6.32
N VAL A 256 1.38 2.11 -5.01
CA VAL A 256 2.15 1.20 -4.13
C VAL A 256 1.60 -0.22 -4.18
N PRO A 257 0.33 -0.49 -3.84
CA PRO A 257 -0.16 -1.87 -3.78
C PRO A 257 -0.16 -2.57 -5.14
N PHE A 258 -0.64 -1.90 -6.19
CA PHE A 258 -0.81 -2.56 -7.49
C PHE A 258 0.48 -2.64 -8.31
N VAL A 259 1.50 -1.82 -8.03
CA VAL A 259 2.82 -1.96 -8.67
C VAL A 259 3.71 -2.91 -7.87
N TYR A 260 3.73 -2.84 -6.54
CA TYR A 260 4.67 -3.63 -5.74
C TYR A 260 4.29 -5.12 -5.71
N CYS A 261 3.03 -5.45 -5.99
CA CYS A 261 2.58 -6.84 -6.06
C CYS A 261 2.99 -7.60 -7.33
N PHE A 262 3.60 -6.95 -8.34
CA PHE A 262 3.82 -7.60 -9.65
C PHE A 262 4.65 -8.87 -9.62
N ASN A 263 5.64 -8.97 -8.73
CA ASN A 263 6.39 -10.21 -8.56
C ASN A 263 5.47 -11.36 -8.12
N SER A 264 4.53 -11.09 -7.21
CA SER A 264 3.54 -12.07 -6.75
C SER A 264 2.52 -12.40 -7.84
N MET A 265 2.08 -11.40 -8.62
CA MET A 265 1.15 -11.61 -9.73
C MET A 265 1.78 -12.43 -10.85
N TYR A 266 3.05 -12.17 -11.16
CA TYR A 266 3.84 -12.93 -12.13
C TYR A 266 3.97 -14.41 -11.73
N ILE A 267 4.21 -14.69 -10.44
CA ILE A 267 4.29 -16.07 -9.93
C ILE A 267 2.90 -16.74 -9.98
N ALA A 268 1.83 -16.01 -9.63
CA ALA A 268 0.47 -16.52 -9.64
C ALA A 268 -0.06 -16.78 -11.07
N SER A 269 0.46 -16.10 -12.09
CA SER A 269 -0.03 -16.21 -13.47
C SER A 269 0.45 -17.43 -14.24
N ARG A 270 1.26 -18.29 -13.62
CA ARG A 270 1.86 -19.46 -14.26
C ARG A 270 1.72 -20.72 -13.40
N PRO A 271 1.89 -21.91 -14.01
CA PRO A 271 1.98 -23.15 -13.26
C PRO A 271 3.02 -23.08 -12.14
N PRO A 272 2.77 -23.71 -10.97
CA PRO A 272 3.72 -23.77 -9.87
C PRO A 272 5.08 -24.25 -10.34
N PHE A 273 6.13 -23.53 -9.93
CA PHE A 273 7.52 -23.85 -10.24
C PHE A 273 8.37 -23.77 -8.98
N GLU A 274 9.41 -24.57 -8.93
CA GLU A 274 10.32 -24.67 -7.79
C GLU A 274 11.75 -24.35 -8.23
N HIS A 275 12.50 -23.71 -7.33
CA HIS A 275 13.93 -23.54 -7.48
C HIS A 275 14.70 -24.64 -6.76
N SER A 276 16.01 -24.72 -6.98
CA SER A 276 16.85 -25.65 -6.23
C SER A 276 16.81 -25.33 -4.73
N VAL A 277 16.84 -26.37 -3.88
CA VAL A 277 16.81 -26.20 -2.42
C VAL A 277 17.87 -25.22 -1.92
N PRO A 278 19.14 -25.26 -2.38
CA PRO A 278 20.14 -24.29 -1.96
C PRO A 278 19.78 -22.84 -2.30
N TYR A 279 19.20 -22.60 -3.49
CA TYR A 279 18.78 -21.26 -3.90
C TYR A 279 17.61 -20.76 -3.05
N THR A 280 16.62 -21.61 -2.80
CA THR A 280 15.49 -21.30 -1.93
C THR A 280 15.96 -20.93 -0.52
N VAL A 281 16.83 -21.75 0.08
CA VAL A 281 17.40 -21.48 1.42
C VAL A 281 18.16 -20.15 1.43
N PHE A 282 18.95 -19.88 0.39
CA PHE A 282 19.65 -18.60 0.23
C PHE A 282 18.67 -17.41 0.18
N CYS A 283 17.61 -17.48 -0.62
CA CYS A 283 16.61 -16.42 -0.71
C CYS A 283 15.93 -16.13 0.63
N PHE A 284 15.50 -17.16 1.36
CA PHE A 284 14.89 -16.98 2.68
C PHE A 284 15.88 -16.45 3.71
N ALA A 285 17.12 -16.96 3.74
CA ALA A 285 18.17 -16.46 4.62
C ALA A 285 18.46 -14.97 4.34
N LEU A 286 18.52 -14.59 3.07
CA LEU A 286 18.68 -13.19 2.65
C LEU A 286 17.49 -12.33 3.08
N LEU A 287 16.25 -12.80 2.89
CA LEU A 287 15.04 -12.08 3.30
C LEU A 287 15.02 -11.84 4.81
N PHE A 288 15.23 -12.87 5.62
CA PHE A 288 15.21 -12.74 7.08
C PHE A 288 16.39 -11.91 7.60
N GLY A 289 17.58 -12.06 7.00
CA GLY A 289 18.75 -11.24 7.33
C GLY A 289 18.52 -9.76 7.01
N ALA A 290 18.01 -9.46 5.81
CA ALA A 290 17.68 -8.09 5.40
C ALA A 290 16.56 -7.50 6.27
N TYR A 291 15.52 -8.28 6.57
CA TYR A 291 14.45 -7.88 7.47
C TYR A 291 14.98 -7.54 8.87
N TYR A 292 15.85 -8.40 9.42
CA TYR A 292 16.46 -8.16 10.72
C TYR A 292 17.26 -6.86 10.73
N VAL A 293 18.16 -6.66 9.77
CA VAL A 293 18.99 -5.44 9.68
C VAL A 293 18.10 -4.20 9.55
N TRP A 294 17.10 -4.25 8.67
CA TRP A 294 16.22 -3.11 8.44
C TRP A 294 15.33 -2.80 9.65
N ASP A 295 14.62 -3.78 10.22
CA ASP A 295 13.71 -3.56 11.36
C ASP A 295 14.47 -3.11 12.61
N THR A 296 15.64 -3.70 12.88
CA THR A 296 16.47 -3.33 14.03
C THR A 296 17.11 -1.95 13.85
N ALA A 297 17.75 -1.64 12.71
CA ALA A 297 18.34 -0.33 12.48
C ALA A 297 17.30 0.80 12.52
N GLN A 298 16.11 0.57 11.95
CA GLN A 298 15.01 1.53 12.02
C GLN A 298 14.49 1.69 13.45
N SER A 299 14.34 0.60 14.20
CA SER A 299 13.98 0.68 15.62
C SER A 299 15.01 1.46 16.43
N GLN A 300 16.31 1.20 16.25
CA GLN A 300 17.38 1.91 16.95
C GLN A 300 17.32 3.41 16.66
N ARG A 301 17.26 3.79 15.37
CA ARG A 301 17.18 5.20 14.96
C ARG A 301 15.96 5.92 15.54
N ASN A 302 14.78 5.32 15.41
CA ASN A 302 13.54 5.95 15.87
C ASN A 302 13.47 6.00 17.39
N ARG A 303 13.80 4.90 18.08
CA ARG A 303 13.75 4.86 19.55
C ARG A 303 14.78 5.78 20.18
N PHE A 304 15.97 5.91 19.60
CA PHE A 304 16.95 6.91 20.04
C PHE A 304 16.39 8.34 19.94
N ARG A 305 15.78 8.70 18.81
CA ARG A 305 15.11 10.01 18.64
C ARG A 305 13.96 10.20 19.64
N MET A 306 13.18 9.15 19.90
CA MET A 306 12.11 9.17 20.88
C MET A 306 12.63 9.31 22.32
N GLN A 307 13.81 8.78 22.63
CA GLN A 307 14.44 8.97 23.94
C GLN A 307 14.93 10.42 24.09
N LEU A 308 15.62 10.96 23.08
CA LEU A 308 16.12 12.34 23.08
C LEU A 308 15.00 13.38 23.26
N ASN A 309 13.82 13.13 22.73
CA ASN A 309 12.68 14.04 22.83
C ASN A 309 11.68 13.69 23.95
N GLY A 310 11.99 12.69 24.79
CA GLY A 310 11.14 12.26 25.91
C GLY A 310 9.80 11.61 25.52
N SER A 311 9.65 11.12 24.29
CA SER A 311 8.41 10.48 23.78
C SER A 311 8.51 8.95 23.65
N TYR A 312 9.58 8.33 24.15
CA TYR A 312 9.78 6.89 24.06
C TYR A 312 8.66 6.11 24.76
N VAL A 313 8.03 5.20 24.00
CA VAL A 313 7.04 4.26 24.51
C VAL A 313 7.42 2.86 24.05
N LYS A 314 7.66 1.95 25.00
CA LYS A 314 7.94 0.56 24.69
C LYS A 314 6.64 -0.16 24.32
N ARG A 315 6.49 -0.55 23.05
CA ARG A 315 5.34 -1.33 22.57
C ARG A 315 5.62 -2.83 22.62
N LYS A 316 4.60 -3.60 22.99
CA LYS A 316 4.56 -5.05 22.81
C LYS A 316 3.88 -5.34 21.47
N ALA A 317 4.67 -5.54 20.42
CA ALA A 317 4.18 -5.85 19.07
C ALA A 317 5.01 -6.96 18.44
N PHE A 318 4.37 -7.88 17.72
CA PHE A 318 5.06 -9.02 17.11
C PHE A 318 5.61 -8.67 15.72
N PRO A 319 6.82 -9.14 15.34
CA PRO A 319 7.88 -9.66 16.21
C PRO A 319 8.66 -8.52 16.89
N GLN A 320 9.14 -8.70 18.13
CA GLN A 320 10.17 -7.83 18.72
C GLN A 320 11.53 -8.48 18.50
N LEU A 321 12.36 -7.87 17.66
CA LEU A 321 13.72 -8.34 17.44
C LEU A 321 14.66 -7.83 18.54
N PRO A 322 15.66 -8.64 18.94
CA PRO A 322 16.67 -8.21 19.91
C PRO A 322 17.51 -7.05 19.36
N TRP A 323 18.16 -6.31 20.26
CA TRP A 323 19.01 -5.14 19.94
C TRP A 323 18.31 -3.99 19.18
N GLY A 324 16.98 -3.99 19.07
CA GLY A 324 16.22 -2.87 18.50
C GLY A 324 16.25 -1.59 19.36
N THR A 325 16.84 -1.63 20.56
CA THR A 325 17.07 -0.46 21.41
C THR A 325 18.46 -0.60 22.01
N LEU A 326 19.28 0.43 21.82
CA LEU A 326 20.65 0.48 22.32
C LEU A 326 20.66 1.19 23.67
N GLU A 327 21.49 0.68 24.58
CA GLU A 327 21.82 1.34 25.84
C GLU A 327 23.18 2.01 25.65
N ASN A 328 23.24 3.34 25.82
CA ASN A 328 24.43 4.16 25.56
C ASN A 328 25.01 3.99 24.13
N PRO A 329 24.22 4.30 23.08
CA PRO A 329 24.59 4.14 21.67
C PRO A 329 25.73 5.05 21.18
#